data_AF-A0A9P9BWP0-F1
#
_entry.id   AF-A0A9P9BWP0-F1
#
_cell.length_a   1.000
_cell.length_b   1.000
_cell.length_c   1.000
_cell.angle_alpha   90.00
_cell.angle_beta   90.00
_cell.angle_gamma   90.00
#
_symmetry.space_group_name_H-M   'P 1'
#
loop_
_entity.id
_entity.type
_entity.pdbx_description
1 polymer ?
#
loop_
_entity_poly.entity_id
_entity_poly.type
_entity_poly.pdbx_seq_one_letter_code
_entity_poly.pdbx_strand_id
1 'polypeptide(L)'
;MEVHAACWTQSRPRCEHREADKGWPSYAPHCTQVSFAAALPHTMAGEYAIDVAALPDIIQPAMDFLDTSFFQTGDSSHVPPQLPSPASIISRYGYKGCCVILIKDGPHYMRMAMKFGVEQEKIRLEEVQTMRAMRQLLLSQGQDQIAIPEVFGWRRHEMWHRPHIFISMSLIEGETLRNIWSSLTSKDKTAIQLNLRNFVSTLRRIAQENP
;
A
#
# COMPACT_ATOMS: atom_id res chain seq x y z
N MET A 1 24.38 -5.22 -8.08
CA MET A 1 23.08 -4.52 -7.99
C MET A 1 22.02 -5.60 -7.87
N GLU A 2 21.70 -5.98 -6.63
CA GLU A 2 20.82 -7.12 -6.33
C GLU A 2 19.35 -6.74 -6.48
N VAL A 3 18.61 -7.52 -7.27
CA VAL A 3 17.19 -7.30 -7.55
C VAL A 3 16.40 -8.37 -6.79
N HIS A 4 15.85 -8.02 -5.63
CA HIS A 4 14.98 -8.91 -4.87
C HIS A 4 13.58 -8.96 -5.51
N ALA A 5 13.31 -10.01 -6.29
CA ALA A 5 11.97 -10.35 -6.74
C ALA A 5 11.26 -11.18 -5.65
N ALA A 6 10.18 -10.65 -5.06
CA ALA A 6 9.36 -11.41 -4.13
C ALA A 6 8.24 -12.15 -4.88
N CYS A 7 8.41 -13.47 -5.07
CA CYS A 7 7.38 -14.36 -5.59
C CYS A 7 6.47 -14.84 -4.44
N TRP A 8 5.15 -14.75 -4.62
CA TRP A 8 4.16 -15.22 -3.65
C TRP A 8 3.43 -16.45 -4.21
N THR A 9 3.85 -17.65 -3.81
CA THR A 9 3.00 -18.85 -3.85
C THR A 9 3.32 -19.79 -2.69
N GLN A 10 2.28 -20.39 -2.14
CA GLN A 10 2.20 -21.09 -0.86
C GLN A 10 2.31 -22.61 -1.04
N SER A 11 3.07 -23.29 -0.16
CA SER A 11 2.89 -24.72 0.19
C SER A 11 3.69 -25.08 1.46
N ARG A 12 3.05 -25.74 2.43
CA ARG A 12 3.58 -26.40 3.65
C ARG A 12 3.48 -27.93 3.45
N PRO A 13 4.28 -28.82 4.10
CA PRO A 13 4.18 -29.18 5.54
C PRO A 13 5.55 -29.33 6.26
N ARG A 14 5.72 -28.89 7.54
CA ARG A 14 5.58 -29.53 8.88
C ARG A 14 6.80 -30.40 9.35
N CYS A 15 7.11 -30.26 10.66
CA CYS A 15 8.06 -31.00 11.56
C CYS A 15 9.49 -30.41 11.60
N GLU A 16 10.24 -30.27 12.71
CA GLU A 16 10.08 -30.50 14.16
C GLU A 16 11.23 -29.78 14.92
N HIS A 17 11.16 -29.74 16.25
CA HIS A 17 11.99 -29.07 17.28
C HIS A 17 13.53 -28.99 17.15
N ARG A 18 14.13 -27.92 17.72
CA ARG A 18 14.99 -27.99 18.94
C ARG A 18 15.39 -26.62 19.50
N GLU A 19 15.38 -26.53 20.83
CA GLU A 19 15.85 -25.43 21.70
C GLU A 19 17.37 -25.20 21.66
N ALA A 20 17.79 -23.97 21.99
CA ALA A 20 19.00 -23.72 22.77
C ALA A 20 18.92 -22.35 23.47
N ASP A 21 18.85 -22.39 24.81
CA ASP A 21 19.13 -21.31 25.76
C ASP A 21 20.48 -20.64 25.50
N LYS A 22 20.61 -19.31 25.76
CA LYS A 22 21.66 -18.66 26.60
C LYS A 22 21.31 -17.20 26.98
N GLY A 23 21.14 -16.96 28.28
CA GLY A 23 21.70 -15.87 29.11
C GLY A 23 21.65 -14.38 28.71
N TRP A 24 21.05 -13.58 29.60
CA TRP A 24 20.83 -12.11 29.69
C TRP A 24 22.10 -11.21 29.67
N PRO A 25 21.96 -9.87 29.52
CA PRO A 25 21.79 -8.99 30.70
C PRO A 25 20.69 -7.91 30.58
N SER A 26 20.15 -7.57 31.75
CA SER A 26 19.13 -6.56 32.06
C SER A 26 19.56 -5.13 31.72
N TYR A 27 18.69 -4.38 31.04
CA TYR A 27 18.68 -2.92 31.04
C TYR A 27 17.23 -2.42 31.15
N ALA A 28 16.89 -1.84 32.30
CA ALA A 28 15.73 -0.99 32.47
C ALA A 28 16.13 0.45 32.14
N PRO A 29 15.25 1.22 31.46
CA PRO A 29 15.02 2.57 31.96
C PRO A 29 13.54 2.98 31.97
N HIS A 30 13.14 3.56 33.10
CA HIS A 30 12.20 4.67 33.28
C HIS A 30 10.95 4.72 32.38
N CYS A 31 9.85 4.17 32.91
CA CYS A 31 8.51 4.41 32.42
C CYS A 31 8.00 5.76 32.97
N THR A 32 8.10 6.82 32.16
CA THR A 32 7.38 8.07 32.43
C THR A 32 5.90 7.84 32.12
N GLN A 33 5.04 7.86 33.13
CA GLN A 33 3.59 7.81 32.95
C GLN A 33 3.13 9.03 32.16
N VAL A 34 2.72 8.83 30.91
CA VAL A 34 1.86 9.78 30.19
C VAL A 34 0.42 9.31 30.38
N SER A 35 -0.30 10.00 31.26
CA SER A 35 -1.74 9.82 31.44
C SER A 35 -2.46 10.20 30.15
N PHE A 36 -3.04 9.22 29.45
CA PHE A 36 -4.04 9.50 28.43
C PHE A 36 -5.39 9.71 29.13
N ALA A 37 -5.77 10.98 29.27
CA ALA A 37 -7.14 11.35 29.59
C ALA A 37 -8.05 10.85 28.45
N ALA A 38 -8.95 9.94 28.78
CA ALA A 38 -10.01 9.50 27.89
C ALA A 38 -11.05 10.62 27.74
N ALA A 39 -10.82 11.52 26.79
CA ALA A 39 -11.89 12.34 26.23
C ALA A 39 -12.47 11.58 25.03
N LEU A 40 -13.62 10.94 25.23
CA LEU A 40 -14.42 10.39 24.14
C LEU A 40 -14.96 11.55 23.29
N PRO A 41 -14.64 11.66 21.99
CA PRO A 41 -15.40 12.53 21.12
C PRO A 41 -16.74 11.85 20.86
N HIS A 42 -17.81 12.61 21.05
CA HIS A 42 -19.15 12.25 20.68
C HIS A 42 -19.20 11.73 19.24
N THR A 43 -19.90 10.59 19.08
CA THR A 43 -20.21 9.94 17.82
C THR A 43 -20.98 10.90 16.91
N MET A 44 -20.27 11.55 15.98
CA MET A 44 -20.85 11.89 14.69
C MET A 44 -20.77 10.62 13.85
N ALA A 45 -21.90 9.97 13.62
CA ALA A 45 -22.00 8.87 12.67
C ALA A 45 -21.79 9.46 11.26
N GLY A 46 -20.54 9.71 10.89
CA GLY A 46 -20.17 9.94 9.50
C GLY A 46 -20.49 8.66 8.74
N GLU A 47 -21.39 8.76 7.77
CA GLU A 47 -21.76 7.66 6.91
C GLU A 47 -20.49 7.22 6.16
N TYR A 48 -20.10 5.94 6.30
CA TYR A 48 -18.96 5.38 5.59
C TYR A 48 -19.38 5.04 4.15
N ALA A 49 -19.71 6.07 3.38
CA ALA A 49 -20.15 5.97 2.00
C ALA A 49 -19.00 6.30 1.04
N ILE A 50 -18.97 5.59 -0.09
CA ILE A 50 -18.06 5.84 -1.20
C ILE A 50 -18.91 6.48 -2.29
N ASP A 51 -18.57 7.69 -2.72
CA ASP A 51 -19.18 8.30 -3.89
C ASP A 51 -18.74 7.55 -5.16
N VAL A 52 -19.65 6.70 -5.68
CA VAL A 52 -19.41 5.89 -6.87
C VAL A 52 -19.17 6.77 -8.10
N ALA A 53 -19.77 7.95 -8.18
CA ALA A 53 -19.60 8.87 -9.31
C ALA A 53 -18.20 9.52 -9.30
N ALA A 54 -17.52 9.55 -8.15
CA ALA A 54 -16.15 10.04 -8.03
C ALA A 54 -15.09 8.96 -8.34
N LEU A 55 -15.49 7.70 -8.59
CA LEU A 55 -14.55 6.65 -8.94
C LEU A 55 -13.96 6.86 -10.34
N PRO A 56 -12.67 6.57 -10.54
CA PRO A 56 -12.05 6.71 -11.84
C PRO A 56 -12.66 5.75 -12.86
N ASP A 57 -12.81 6.24 -14.10
CA ASP A 57 -13.26 5.44 -15.24
C ASP A 57 -12.15 4.48 -15.72
N ILE A 58 -12.28 3.23 -15.31
CA ILE A 58 -11.32 2.16 -15.61
C ILE A 58 -11.41 1.62 -17.04
N ILE A 59 -12.36 2.10 -17.86
CA ILE A 59 -12.41 1.75 -19.28
C ILE A 59 -11.25 2.44 -20.02
N GLN A 60 -10.82 3.61 -19.55
CA GLN A 60 -9.77 4.40 -20.18
C GLN A 60 -8.43 3.63 -20.20
N PRO A 61 -7.70 3.67 -21.33
CA PRO A 61 -6.43 2.96 -21.46
C PRO A 61 -5.32 3.57 -20.60
N ALA A 62 -5.48 4.82 -20.16
CA ALA A 62 -4.54 5.53 -19.32
C ALA A 62 -5.26 6.61 -18.52
N MET A 63 -4.77 6.89 -17.31
CA MET A 63 -5.22 8.02 -16.51
C MET A 63 -4.11 8.49 -15.58
N ASP A 64 -4.05 9.80 -15.37
CA ASP A 64 -3.17 10.48 -14.41
C ASP A 64 -4.00 11.20 -13.36
N PHE A 65 -3.64 11.00 -12.10
CA PHE A 65 -4.28 11.64 -10.96
C PHE A 65 -3.48 12.87 -10.54
N LEU A 66 -3.71 13.98 -11.22
CA LEU A 66 -2.97 15.23 -11.04
C LEU A 66 -3.16 15.87 -9.64
N ASP A 67 -4.15 15.41 -8.89
CA ASP A 67 -4.41 15.76 -7.49
C ASP A 67 -3.46 15.08 -6.49
N THR A 68 -2.59 14.17 -6.95
CA THR A 68 -1.69 13.40 -6.08
C THR A 68 -0.38 14.11 -5.79
N SER A 69 0.28 13.72 -4.70
CA SER A 69 1.53 14.35 -4.24
C SER A 69 2.64 14.27 -5.30
N PHE A 70 2.64 13.22 -6.14
CA PHE A 70 3.59 13.07 -7.23
C PHE A 70 3.52 14.28 -8.19
N PHE A 71 2.34 14.66 -8.66
CA PHE A 71 2.18 15.77 -9.61
C PHE A 71 2.14 17.14 -8.95
N GLN A 72 1.77 17.22 -7.67
CA GLN A 72 1.71 18.47 -6.92
C GLN A 72 3.07 18.91 -6.33
N THR A 73 4.13 18.14 -6.52
CA THR A 73 5.45 18.50 -5.99
C THR A 73 5.98 19.75 -6.69
N GLY A 74 6.00 20.87 -5.97
CA GLY A 74 6.39 22.20 -6.45
C GLY A 74 7.90 22.44 -6.49
N ASP A 75 8.66 21.58 -7.17
CA ASP A 75 9.98 22.01 -7.63
C ASP A 75 9.78 23.07 -8.72
N SER A 76 10.50 24.18 -8.65
CA SER A 76 10.36 25.39 -9.50
C SER A 76 10.62 25.17 -11.00
N SER A 77 10.74 23.92 -11.43
CA SER A 77 10.64 23.48 -12.81
C SER A 77 9.19 23.67 -13.28
N HIS A 78 8.97 24.52 -14.28
CA HIS A 78 7.65 24.73 -14.91
C HIS A 78 7.03 23.47 -15.55
N VAL A 79 7.68 22.32 -15.48
CA VAL A 79 7.21 21.05 -16.05
C VAL A 79 6.78 20.10 -14.93
N PRO A 80 5.49 19.74 -14.84
CA PRO A 80 5.01 18.72 -13.91
C PRO A 80 5.72 17.38 -14.17
N PRO A 81 6.03 16.60 -13.13
CA PRO A 81 6.63 15.28 -13.31
C PRO A 81 5.68 14.36 -14.10
N GLN A 82 6.25 13.48 -14.91
CA GLN A 82 5.50 12.52 -15.72
C GLN A 82 5.72 11.10 -15.21
N LEU A 83 4.66 10.28 -15.26
CA LEU A 83 4.79 8.86 -14.96
C LEU A 83 5.65 8.16 -16.02
N PRO A 84 6.47 7.18 -15.63
CA PRO A 84 7.31 6.44 -16.57
C PRO A 84 6.45 5.63 -17.54
N SER A 85 6.87 5.58 -18.81
CA SER A 85 6.16 4.80 -19.83
C SER A 85 6.37 3.29 -19.60
N PRO A 86 5.39 2.43 -19.95
CA PRO A 86 5.55 0.98 -19.90
C PRO A 86 6.83 0.49 -20.60
N ALA A 87 7.14 1.04 -21.77
CA ALA A 87 8.35 0.70 -22.52
C ALA A 87 9.64 1.01 -21.74
N SER A 88 9.71 2.17 -21.05
CA SER A 88 10.86 2.54 -20.23
C SER A 88 11.06 1.59 -19.04
N ILE A 89 9.96 1.15 -18.43
CA ILE A 89 9.97 0.21 -17.29
C ILE A 89 10.43 -1.17 -17.74
N ILE A 90 9.88 -1.68 -18.84
CA ILE A 90 10.27 -2.99 -19.39
C ILE A 90 11.75 -2.98 -19.80
N SER A 91 12.20 -1.90 -20.45
CA SER A 91 13.60 -1.75 -20.86
C SER A 91 14.55 -1.76 -19.65
N ARG A 92 14.18 -1.08 -18.55
CA ARG A 92 15.04 -0.94 -17.37
C ARG A 92 15.04 -2.17 -16.46
N TYR A 93 13.88 -2.77 -16.21
CA TYR A 93 13.71 -3.81 -15.17
C TYR A 93 13.46 -5.21 -15.75
N GLY A 94 13.17 -5.31 -17.06
CA GLY A 94 12.79 -6.55 -17.73
C GLY A 94 11.37 -7.01 -17.41
N TYR A 95 10.86 -7.95 -18.21
CA TYR A 95 9.56 -8.59 -17.99
C TYR A 95 9.76 -9.97 -17.35
N LYS A 96 9.26 -10.15 -16.12
CA LYS A 96 9.31 -11.44 -15.38
C LYS A 96 7.91 -11.98 -15.03
N GLY A 97 6.88 -11.54 -15.75
CA GLY A 97 5.47 -11.80 -15.40
C GLY A 97 4.89 -10.72 -14.49
N CYS A 98 3.98 -11.12 -13.58
CA CYS A 98 3.45 -10.19 -12.58
C CYS A 98 4.55 -9.78 -11.61
N CYS A 99 4.79 -8.48 -11.49
CA CYS A 99 5.86 -7.96 -10.66
C CYS A 99 5.46 -6.63 -10.02
N VAL A 100 6.04 -6.38 -8.84
CA VAL A 100 6.07 -5.06 -8.23
C VAL A 100 7.51 -4.56 -8.33
N ILE A 101 7.71 -3.47 -9.05
CA ILE A 101 8.98 -2.77 -9.13
C ILE A 101 8.97 -1.67 -8.07
N LEU A 102 10.04 -1.60 -7.28
CA LEU A 102 10.26 -0.52 -6.34
C LEU A 102 11.28 0.45 -6.94
N ILE A 103 10.83 1.66 -7.27
CA ILE A 103 11.67 2.75 -7.74
C ILE A 103 12.01 3.59 -6.52
N LYS A 104 13.22 3.43 -5.99
CA LYS A 104 13.71 4.14 -4.80
C LYS A 104 14.75 5.21 -5.11
N ASP A 105 15.31 5.16 -6.32
CA ASP A 105 16.32 6.09 -6.78
C ASP A 105 15.67 7.44 -7.10
N GLY A 106 16.26 8.53 -6.59
CA GLY A 106 15.75 9.88 -6.77
C GLY A 106 15.25 10.54 -5.47
N PRO A 107 14.73 11.77 -5.56
CA PRO A 107 14.17 12.48 -4.42
C PRO A 107 12.96 11.74 -3.84
N HIS A 108 12.65 11.95 -2.57
CA HIS A 108 11.61 11.20 -1.84
C HIS A 108 10.24 11.21 -2.55
N TYR A 109 9.89 12.32 -3.21
CA TYR A 109 8.63 12.46 -3.95
C TYR A 109 8.56 11.63 -5.25
N MET A 110 9.70 11.15 -5.76
CA MET A 110 9.78 10.24 -6.92
C MET A 110 9.80 8.76 -6.52
N ARG A 111 9.80 8.44 -5.21
CA ARG A 111 9.79 7.05 -4.74
C ARG A 111 8.43 6.41 -5.01
N MET A 112 8.44 5.34 -5.80
CA MET A 112 7.22 4.77 -6.36
C MET A 112 7.27 3.24 -6.31
N ALA A 113 6.12 2.61 -6.09
CA ALA A 113 5.89 1.23 -6.41
C ALA A 113 5.10 1.13 -7.72
N MET A 114 5.54 0.28 -8.63
CA MET A 114 4.83 -0.02 -9.87
C MET A 114 4.41 -1.47 -9.90
N LYS A 115 3.10 -1.73 -9.90
CA LYS A 115 2.54 -3.07 -10.06
C LYS A 115 2.17 -3.26 -11.52
N PHE A 116 2.64 -4.34 -12.16
CA PHE A 116 2.26 -4.61 -13.54
C PHE A 116 2.12 -6.10 -13.85
N GLY A 117 1.34 -6.41 -14.88
CA GLY A 117 1.05 -7.77 -15.32
C GLY A 117 -0.12 -7.82 -16.30
N VAL A 118 -0.42 -9.03 -16.79
CA VAL A 118 -1.53 -9.29 -17.72
C VAL A 118 -2.86 -8.90 -17.06
N GLU A 119 -3.66 -8.11 -17.80
CA GLU A 119 -4.99 -7.68 -17.38
C GLU A 119 -5.91 -8.88 -17.17
N GLN A 120 -6.77 -8.81 -16.15
CA GLN A 120 -7.72 -9.86 -15.69
C GLN A 120 -7.08 -11.14 -15.13
N GLU A 121 -5.88 -11.53 -15.57
CA GLU A 121 -5.16 -12.70 -15.01
C GLU A 121 -4.40 -12.35 -13.73
N LYS A 122 -3.77 -11.17 -13.70
CA LYS A 122 -2.83 -10.78 -12.64
C LYS A 122 -3.14 -9.42 -12.03
N ILE A 123 -3.64 -8.48 -12.84
CA ILE A 123 -3.94 -7.10 -12.45
C ILE A 123 -5.37 -6.75 -12.85
N ARG A 124 -6.04 -6.02 -11.96
CA ARG A 124 -7.40 -5.50 -12.14
C ARG A 124 -7.40 -4.00 -11.85
N LEU A 125 -8.01 -3.18 -12.70
CA LEU A 125 -8.08 -1.73 -12.48
C LEU A 125 -9.05 -1.36 -11.34
N GLU A 126 -9.91 -2.28 -10.95
CA GLU A 126 -10.73 -2.18 -9.74
C GLU A 126 -9.86 -2.05 -8.47
N GLU A 127 -8.61 -2.53 -8.50
CA GLU A 127 -7.63 -2.26 -7.42
C GLU A 127 -7.35 -0.75 -7.28
N VAL A 128 -7.29 -0.02 -8.40
CA VAL A 128 -7.07 1.44 -8.39
C VAL A 128 -8.28 2.16 -7.79
N GLN A 129 -9.49 1.81 -8.23
CA GLN A 129 -10.73 2.35 -7.67
C GLN A 129 -10.80 2.08 -6.17
N THR A 130 -10.53 0.84 -5.75
CA THR A 130 -10.54 0.42 -4.34
C THR A 130 -9.54 1.23 -3.53
N MET A 131 -8.28 1.34 -3.97
CA MET A 131 -7.26 2.09 -3.23
C MET A 131 -7.59 3.58 -3.11
N ARG A 132 -8.10 4.21 -4.17
CA ARG A 132 -8.48 5.63 -4.14
C ARG A 132 -9.67 5.87 -3.22
N ALA A 133 -10.73 5.08 -3.35
CA ALA A 133 -11.90 5.17 -2.49
C ALA A 133 -11.53 4.96 -1.01
N MET A 134 -10.71 3.94 -0.73
CA MET A 134 -10.26 3.65 0.62
C MET A 134 -9.42 4.80 1.20
N ARG A 135 -8.51 5.37 0.42
CA ARG A 135 -7.68 6.51 0.85
C ARG A 135 -8.56 7.72 1.18
N GLN A 136 -9.49 8.09 0.31
CA GLN A 136 -10.42 9.19 0.55
C GLN A 136 -11.27 8.97 1.81
N LEU A 137 -11.81 7.76 1.97
CA LEU A 137 -12.63 7.41 3.12
C LEU A 137 -11.82 7.51 4.43
N LEU A 138 -10.64 6.88 4.51
CA LEU A 138 -9.85 6.91 5.75
C LEU A 138 -9.35 8.32 6.10
N LEU A 139 -8.95 9.12 5.09
CA LEU A 139 -8.55 10.52 5.30
C LEU A 139 -9.74 11.36 5.79
N SER A 140 -10.94 11.18 5.22
CA SER A 140 -12.14 11.90 5.66
C SER A 140 -12.54 11.58 7.11
N GLN A 141 -12.15 10.41 7.63
CA GLN A 141 -12.42 9.95 8.99
C GLN A 141 -11.29 10.30 9.98
N GLY A 142 -10.29 11.08 9.55
CA GLY A 142 -9.13 11.44 10.37
C GLY A 142 -8.24 10.25 10.74
N GLN A 143 -8.27 9.17 9.95
CA GLN A 143 -7.45 7.97 10.17
C GLN A 143 -6.11 8.05 9.42
N ASP A 144 -5.36 9.13 9.65
CA ASP A 144 -4.05 9.41 9.01
C ASP A 144 -2.94 8.41 9.42
N GLN A 145 -3.21 7.57 10.41
CA GLN A 145 -2.25 6.59 10.92
C GLN A 145 -2.07 5.37 10.00
N ILE A 146 -2.97 5.16 9.03
CA ILE A 146 -2.90 4.03 8.11
C ILE A 146 -2.36 4.52 6.77
N ALA A 147 -1.12 4.12 6.46
CA ALA A 147 -0.55 4.36 5.16
C ALA A 147 -1.28 3.51 4.11
N ILE A 148 -2.10 4.15 3.28
CA ILE A 148 -2.61 3.59 2.02
C ILE A 148 -1.79 4.18 0.88
N PRO A 149 -1.30 3.38 -0.08
CA PRO A 149 -0.59 3.91 -1.23
C PRO A 149 -1.45 4.91 -1.99
N GLU A 150 -0.90 6.07 -2.29
CA GLU A 150 -1.51 7.00 -3.22
C GLU A 150 -1.33 6.48 -4.64
N VAL A 151 -2.41 6.24 -5.37
CA VAL A 151 -2.31 5.84 -6.78
C VAL A 151 -2.14 7.09 -7.63
N PHE A 152 -1.03 7.18 -8.36
CA PHE A 152 -0.70 8.28 -9.25
C PHE A 152 -1.33 8.12 -10.65
N GLY A 153 -1.54 6.88 -11.10
CA GLY A 153 -2.19 6.63 -12.38
C GLY A 153 -1.99 5.20 -12.87
N TRP A 154 -2.53 4.92 -14.05
CA TRP A 154 -2.30 3.65 -14.74
C TRP A 154 -2.06 3.81 -16.23
N ARG A 155 -1.49 2.76 -16.84
CA ARG A 155 -1.34 2.60 -18.29
C ARG A 155 -1.67 1.17 -18.70
N ARG A 156 -2.49 0.99 -19.73
CA ARG A 156 -2.68 -0.26 -20.48
C ARG A 156 -1.67 -0.27 -21.63
N HIS A 157 -0.95 -1.37 -21.78
CA HIS A 157 0.06 -1.54 -22.82
C HIS A 157 -0.02 -2.94 -23.40
N GLU A 158 -0.13 -3.02 -24.72
CA GLU A 158 -0.12 -4.29 -25.43
C GLU A 158 1.29 -4.87 -25.47
N MET A 159 1.46 -6.07 -24.93
CA MET A 159 2.72 -6.82 -25.00
C MET A 159 2.41 -8.26 -25.33
N TRP A 160 3.14 -8.84 -26.28
CA TRP A 160 2.97 -10.26 -26.65
C TRP A 160 1.51 -10.61 -26.97
N HIS A 161 0.79 -9.69 -27.63
CA HIS A 161 -0.63 -9.78 -27.99
C HIS A 161 -1.61 -9.88 -26.81
N ARG A 162 -1.21 -9.41 -25.63
CA ARG A 162 -2.08 -9.32 -24.46
C ARG A 162 -1.99 -7.95 -23.78
N PRO A 163 -3.11 -7.43 -23.28
CA PRO A 163 -3.11 -6.19 -22.52
C PRO A 163 -2.43 -6.41 -21.17
N HIS A 164 -1.46 -5.55 -20.87
CA HIS A 164 -0.82 -5.46 -19.57
C HIS A 164 -1.20 -4.13 -18.92
N ILE A 165 -1.50 -4.16 -17.62
CA ILE A 165 -1.74 -2.96 -16.83
C ILE A 165 -0.49 -2.63 -16.04
N PHE A 166 -0.17 -1.35 -15.96
CA PHE A 166 0.87 -0.76 -15.11
C PHE A 166 0.19 0.23 -14.17
N ILE A 167 0.19 -0.06 -12.86
CA ILE A 167 -0.33 0.82 -11.82
C ILE A 167 0.85 1.50 -11.13
N SER A 168 0.87 2.83 -11.18
CA SER A 168 1.88 3.67 -10.53
C SER A 168 1.32 4.21 -9.21
N MET A 169 2.03 3.98 -8.10
CA MET A 169 1.57 4.39 -6.77
C MET A 169 2.74 4.76 -5.84
N SER A 170 2.47 5.54 -4.80
CA SER A 170 3.47 5.90 -3.80
C SER A 170 4.07 4.67 -3.14
N LEU A 171 5.38 4.68 -2.93
CA LEU A 171 6.03 3.65 -2.12
C LEU A 171 5.77 3.89 -0.64
N ILE A 172 5.12 2.95 0.04
CA ILE A 172 5.07 2.94 1.51
C ILE A 172 6.35 2.28 2.04
N GLU A 173 7.10 3.03 2.84
CA GLU A 173 8.29 2.53 3.50
C GLU A 173 7.92 1.76 4.78
N GLY A 174 8.60 0.64 5.00
CA GLY A 174 8.41 -0.18 6.17
C GLY A 174 8.88 -1.60 5.94
N GLU A 175 9.08 -2.33 7.05
CA GLU A 175 9.32 -3.76 7.00
C GLU A 175 8.01 -4.51 6.93
N THR A 176 7.97 -5.57 6.12
CA THR A 176 6.79 -6.43 6.06
C THR A 176 6.64 -7.19 7.38
N LEU A 177 5.39 -7.41 7.83
CA LEU A 177 5.13 -8.24 9.02
C LEU A 177 5.79 -9.61 8.90
N ARG A 178 5.87 -10.20 7.70
CA ARG A 178 6.56 -11.47 7.46
C ARG A 178 8.01 -11.45 7.94
N ASN A 179 8.73 -10.36 7.69
CA ASN A 179 10.16 -10.27 8.01
C ASN A 179 10.41 -10.08 9.50
N ILE A 180 9.56 -9.29 10.17
CA ILE A 180 9.79 -8.90 11.57
C ILE A 180 9.00 -9.77 12.57
N TRP A 181 8.03 -10.59 12.13
CA TRP A 181 7.12 -11.28 13.07
C TRP A 181 7.82 -12.11 14.15
N SER A 182 8.95 -12.75 13.80
CA SER A 182 9.73 -13.56 14.74
C SER A 182 10.46 -12.71 15.78
N SER A 183 10.87 -11.48 15.44
CA SER A 183 11.60 -10.57 16.35
C SER A 183 10.68 -9.73 17.23
N LEU A 184 9.39 -9.62 16.89
CA LEU A 184 8.41 -8.87 17.66
C LEU A 184 8.12 -9.49 19.04
N THR A 185 8.03 -8.62 20.06
CA THR A 185 7.64 -9.03 21.41
C THR A 185 6.16 -9.46 21.45
N SER A 186 5.76 -10.16 22.51
CA SER A 186 4.34 -10.51 22.72
C SER A 186 3.46 -9.26 22.78
N LYS A 187 3.96 -8.17 23.38
CA LYS A 187 3.26 -6.89 23.47
C LYS A 187 3.03 -6.28 22.08
N ASP A 188 4.05 -6.28 21.23
CA ASP A 188 3.96 -5.73 19.86
C ASP A 188 2.98 -6.53 19.01
N LYS A 189 3.02 -7.87 19.11
CA LYS A 189 2.08 -8.76 18.43
C LYS A 189 0.64 -8.48 18.84
N THR A 190 0.38 -8.31 20.14
CA THR A 190 -0.95 -7.94 20.64
C THR A 190 -1.39 -6.57 20.13
N ALA A 191 -0.50 -5.56 20.13
CA ALA A 191 -0.81 -4.24 19.60
C ALA A 191 -1.15 -4.29 18.10
N ILE A 192 -0.38 -5.01 17.30
CA ILE A 192 -0.66 -5.22 15.86
C ILE A 192 -1.99 -5.94 15.66
N GLN A 193 -2.28 -6.98 16.43
CA GLN A 193 -3.56 -7.69 16.36
C GLN A 193 -4.75 -6.76 16.67
N LEU A 194 -4.63 -5.91 17.69
CA LEU A 194 -5.66 -4.93 18.04
C LEU A 194 -5.85 -3.90 16.92
N ASN A 195 -4.77 -3.36 16.37
CA ASN A 195 -4.82 -2.40 15.27
C ASN A 195 -5.47 -3.00 14.02
N LEU A 196 -5.08 -4.23 13.64
CA LEU A 196 -5.67 -4.94 12.51
C LEU A 196 -7.16 -5.23 12.73
N ARG A 197 -7.55 -5.63 13.95
CA ARG A 197 -8.96 -5.84 14.30
C ARG A 197 -9.76 -4.56 14.13
N ASN A 198 -9.28 -3.44 14.66
CA ASN A 198 -9.96 -2.15 14.55
C ASN A 198 -10.08 -1.71 13.09
N PHE A 199 -9.05 -1.95 12.29
CA PHE A 199 -9.07 -1.66 10.86
C PHE A 199 -10.11 -2.49 10.12
N VAL A 200 -10.09 -3.82 10.28
CA VAL A 200 -11.08 -4.72 9.66
C VAL A 200 -12.50 -4.38 10.13
N SER A 201 -12.69 -4.03 11.39
CA SER A 201 -13.98 -3.55 11.90
C SER A 201 -14.42 -2.27 11.21
N THR A 202 -13.50 -1.35 10.91
CA THR A 202 -13.81 -0.13 10.15
C THR A 202 -14.19 -0.46 8.71
N LEU A 203 -13.42 -1.31 8.03
CA LEU A 203 -13.71 -1.74 6.66
C LEU A 203 -15.10 -2.41 6.54
N ARG A 204 -15.49 -3.20 7.54
CA ARG A 204 -16.80 -3.86 7.57
C ARG A 204 -17.98 -2.91 7.79
N ARG A 205 -17.73 -1.68 8.21
CA ARG A 205 -18.77 -0.65 8.39
C ARG A 205 -19.03 0.17 7.13
N ILE A 206 -18.19 0.03 6.10
CA ILE A 206 -18.40 0.67 4.81
C ILE A 206 -19.70 0.11 4.25
N ALA A 207 -20.70 0.98 4.10
CA ALA A 207 -22.00 0.58 3.61
C ALA A 207 -21.85 0.18 2.14
N GLN A 208 -22.37 -0.99 1.77
CA GLN A 208 -22.74 -1.24 0.39
C GLN A 208 -24.07 -0.51 0.21
N GLU A 209 -24.08 0.60 -0.53
CA GLU A 209 -25.34 1.12 -1.03
C GLU A 209 -26.03 -0.02 -1.79
N ASN A 210 -27.18 -0.44 -1.26
CA ASN A 210 -27.94 -1.51 -1.86
C ASN A 210 -28.49 -0.97 -3.20
N PRO A 211 -28.30 -1.67 -4.34
CA PRO A 211 -28.78 -1.20 -5.64
C PRO A 211 -30.30 -1.09 -5.72
#